data_AF-A0A6A6MUB8-F1
#
_entry.id   AF-A0A6A6MUB8-F1
#
_cell.length_a   1.000
_cell.length_b   1.000
_cell.length_c   1.000
_cell.angle_alpha   90.00
_cell.angle_beta   90.00
_cell.angle_gamma   90.00
#
_symmetry.space_group_name_H-M   'P 1'
#
loop_
_entity.id
_entity.type
_entity.pdbx_description
1 polymer ?
#
loop_
_entity_poly.entity_id
_entity_poly.type
_entity_poly.pdbx_seq_one_letter_code
_entity_poly.pdbx_strand_id
1 'polypeptide(L)'
;MESWDLWGGTGKPFGSKGKWHIKVQHTKTCSIEEYHAEFVILCIGQFSGVPNIPEFSPDEGPKYSRARQCTDTQRWGISKFMESYLKWTLPLKKYGMLPKFSFDEHMSSCQIAMLPENFFDKVEEGSIIIKNSQSFRFCREGLIIEGEAQPLETDIVIFATGFKGYEKLANIFESSVFQDCLKATAPLLLYRQILHPRIPQLAIIGYNESFSTLGNSELKSLWLANFLDGNLELPCVKSMEKEAKMWGDHIKQVTGRYFKRACISNANIWYNDQLCKDMGYNPRRKNGFLRDLFIPYAPTDYADLTTK
;
A
#
# COMPACT_ATOMS: atom_id res chain seq x y z
N MET A 1 -24.20 -20.51 -14.94
CA MET A 1 -23.45 -19.30 -14.59
C MET A 1 -23.75 -18.30 -15.67
N GLU A 2 -24.36 -17.16 -15.32
CA GLU A 2 -24.76 -16.16 -16.30
C GLU A 2 -23.57 -15.28 -16.69
N SER A 3 -23.62 -14.57 -17.82
CA SER A 3 -22.52 -13.72 -18.27
C SER A 3 -22.13 -12.65 -17.23
N TRP A 4 -23.10 -12.13 -16.46
CA TRP A 4 -22.86 -11.16 -15.38
C TRP A 4 -22.13 -11.73 -14.16
N ASP A 5 -22.10 -13.06 -14.02
CA ASP A 5 -21.34 -13.74 -12.95
C ASP A 5 -19.84 -13.83 -13.29
N LEU A 6 -19.47 -13.70 -14.55
CA LEU A 6 -18.12 -13.90 -15.05
C LEU A 6 -17.37 -12.56 -15.20
N TRP A 7 -16.10 -12.53 -14.81
CA TRP A 7 -15.28 -11.32 -14.99
C TRP A 7 -15.14 -10.99 -16.48
N GLY A 8 -15.48 -9.75 -16.86
CA GLY A 8 -15.52 -9.35 -18.28
C GLY A 8 -16.59 -10.06 -19.13
N GLY A 9 -17.57 -10.72 -18.50
CA GLY A 9 -18.64 -11.42 -19.19
C GLY A 9 -18.31 -12.86 -19.60
N THR A 10 -17.02 -13.23 -19.63
CA THR A 10 -16.50 -14.52 -20.12
C THR A 10 -15.61 -15.24 -19.10
N GLY A 11 -15.08 -14.54 -18.09
CA GLY A 11 -14.12 -15.06 -17.13
C GLY A 11 -12.70 -15.17 -17.69
N LYS A 12 -12.50 -14.74 -18.94
CA LYS A 12 -11.23 -14.76 -19.66
C LYS A 12 -10.60 -13.36 -19.67
N PRO A 13 -9.27 -13.27 -19.85
CA PRO A 13 -8.55 -11.98 -19.85
C PRO A 13 -9.05 -11.03 -20.94
N PHE A 14 -9.33 -11.58 -22.13
CA PHE A 14 -9.79 -10.83 -23.31
C PHE A 14 -11.27 -11.12 -23.54
N GLY A 15 -12.09 -10.07 -23.60
CA GLY A 15 -13.52 -10.15 -23.88
C GLY A 15 -13.84 -9.75 -25.31
N SER A 16 -15.03 -10.12 -25.80
CA SER A 16 -15.50 -9.69 -27.13
C SER A 16 -16.13 -8.30 -27.14
N LYS A 17 -16.19 -7.60 -25.98
CA LYS A 17 -16.91 -6.33 -25.83
C LYS A 17 -16.06 -5.30 -25.07
N GLY A 18 -15.74 -4.20 -25.74
CA GLY A 18 -15.11 -3.01 -25.18
C GLY A 18 -13.58 -3.02 -25.29
N LYS A 19 -13.02 -1.92 -25.81
CA LYS A 19 -11.58 -1.64 -25.84
C LYS A 19 -11.30 -0.44 -24.93
N TRP A 20 -10.11 -0.40 -24.36
CA TRP A 20 -9.62 0.76 -23.62
C TRP A 20 -9.21 1.84 -24.61
N HIS A 21 -9.76 3.04 -24.42
CA HIS A 21 -9.32 4.28 -25.06
C HIS A 21 -8.39 5.01 -24.12
N ILE A 22 -7.12 5.14 -24.50
CA ILE A 22 -6.06 5.70 -23.65
C ILE A 22 -5.59 6.99 -24.30
N LYS A 23 -5.87 8.11 -23.64
CA LYS A 23 -5.36 9.43 -24.02
C LYS A 23 -4.03 9.67 -23.31
N VAL A 24 -2.96 9.82 -24.07
CA VAL A 24 -1.62 10.10 -23.56
C VAL A 24 -1.24 11.53 -23.94
N GLN A 25 -0.96 12.36 -22.93
CA GLN A 25 -0.47 13.71 -23.15
C GLN A 25 1.06 13.74 -23.10
N HIS A 26 1.68 14.21 -24.17
CA HIS A 26 3.12 14.47 -24.20
C HIS A 26 3.44 15.71 -23.37
N THR A 27 4.33 15.56 -22.39
CA THR A 27 4.63 16.65 -21.43
C THR A 27 5.35 17.85 -22.06
N LYS A 28 6.06 17.64 -23.18
CA LYS A 28 6.83 18.69 -23.86
C LYS A 28 6.00 19.48 -24.88
N THR A 29 5.18 18.78 -25.66
CA THR A 29 4.40 19.35 -26.78
C THR A 29 2.96 19.64 -26.39
N CYS A 30 2.51 19.13 -25.24
CA CYS A 30 1.11 19.13 -24.79
C CYS A 30 0.14 18.48 -25.77
N SER A 31 0.64 17.77 -26.79
CA SER A 31 -0.19 17.03 -27.74
C SER A 31 -0.79 15.80 -27.07
N ILE A 32 -2.02 15.47 -27.44
CA ILE A 32 -2.74 14.30 -26.96
C ILE A 32 -2.79 13.28 -28.08
N GLU A 33 -2.36 12.06 -27.78
CA GLU A 33 -2.47 10.91 -28.66
C GLU A 33 -3.43 9.89 -28.06
N GLU A 34 -4.21 9.23 -28.91
CA GLU A 34 -5.16 8.22 -28.50
C GLU A 34 -4.69 6.83 -28.93
N TYR A 35 -4.66 5.91 -27.96
CA TYR A 35 -4.25 4.52 -28.14
C TYR A 35 -5.38 3.60 -27.76
N HIS A 36 -5.56 2.51 -28.51
CA HIS A 36 -6.57 1.51 -28.23
C HIS A 36 -5.90 0.22 -27.75
N ALA A 37 -6.37 -0.32 -26.62
CA ALA A 37 -5.84 -1.58 -26.06
C ALA A 37 -6.99 -2.51 -25.66
N GLU A 38 -6.79 -3.81 -25.82
CA GLU A 38 -7.75 -4.83 -25.36
C GLU A 38 -7.60 -5.11 -23.87
N PHE A 39 -6.40 -4.91 -23.32
CA PHE A 39 -6.11 -5.07 -21.90
C PHE A 39 -5.13 -4.00 -21.45
N VAL A 40 -5.33 -3.45 -20.24
CA VAL A 40 -4.44 -2.45 -19.65
C VAL A 40 -3.81 -2.97 -18.37
N ILE A 41 -2.50 -2.78 -18.25
CA ILE A 41 -1.75 -3.09 -17.02
C ILE A 41 -1.22 -1.77 -16.46
N LEU A 42 -1.72 -1.37 -15.30
CA LEU A 42 -1.28 -0.18 -14.58
C LEU A 42 -0.23 -0.57 -13.54
N CYS A 43 1.04 -0.23 -13.81
CA CYS A 43 2.14 -0.39 -12.86
C CYS A 43 2.30 0.90 -12.04
N ILE A 44 1.50 1.04 -10.98
CA ILE A 44 1.37 2.29 -10.23
C ILE A 44 1.48 2.06 -8.73
N GLY A 45 2.37 2.81 -8.08
CA GLY A 45 2.50 2.82 -6.61
C GLY A 45 1.60 3.86 -5.93
N GLN A 46 1.10 3.52 -4.74
CA GLN A 46 0.26 4.41 -3.91
C GLN A 46 0.97 5.71 -3.48
N PHE A 47 2.31 5.71 -3.39
CA PHE A 47 3.09 6.81 -2.80
C PHE A 47 3.74 7.70 -3.86
N SER A 48 2.96 8.12 -4.86
CA SER A 48 3.46 8.97 -5.94
C SER A 48 2.37 9.86 -6.52
N GLY A 49 2.77 10.85 -7.33
CA GLY A 49 1.92 11.65 -8.21
C GLY A 49 1.16 12.79 -7.52
N VAL A 50 0.19 12.49 -6.66
CA VAL A 50 -0.64 13.52 -6.00
C VAL A 50 -0.12 13.75 -4.58
N PRO A 51 0.56 14.87 -4.28
CA PRO A 51 1.10 15.13 -2.95
C PRO A 51 -0.02 15.32 -1.93
N ASN A 52 0.20 14.82 -0.71
CA ASN A 52 -0.71 15.03 0.40
C ASN A 52 -0.40 16.36 1.10
N ILE A 53 -0.79 17.47 0.48
CA ILE A 53 -0.60 18.80 1.06
C ILE A 53 -1.65 19.01 2.17
N PRO A 54 -1.26 19.30 3.42
CA PRO A 54 -2.21 19.61 4.48
C PRO A 54 -3.06 20.83 4.13
N GLU A 55 -4.37 20.71 4.31
CA GLU A 55 -5.28 21.84 4.26
C GLU A 55 -5.39 22.44 5.66
N PHE A 56 -5.09 23.73 5.80
CA PHE A 56 -5.12 24.42 7.08
C PHE A 56 -6.49 25.09 7.26
N SER A 57 -7.46 24.34 7.79
CA SER A 57 -8.74 24.92 8.23
C SER A 57 -8.56 25.60 9.61
N PRO A 58 -9.22 26.73 9.88
CA PRO A 58 -9.02 27.47 11.14
C PRO A 58 -9.34 26.69 12.43
N ASP A 59 -10.23 25.68 12.41
CA ASP A 59 -10.91 25.24 13.65
C ASP A 59 -11.09 23.71 13.84
N GLU A 60 -10.44 22.83 13.08
CA GLU A 60 -10.66 21.37 13.24
C GLU A 60 -9.39 20.55 13.47
N GLY A 61 -9.29 19.96 14.67
CA GLY A 61 -8.31 18.94 15.01
C GLY A 61 -8.77 17.52 14.64
N PRO A 62 -7.85 16.62 14.27
CA PRO A 62 -8.21 15.25 13.86
C PRO A 62 -8.80 14.44 15.01
N LYS A 63 -9.98 13.83 14.80
CA LYS A 63 -10.68 13.01 15.81
C LYS A 63 -10.16 11.56 15.87
N TYR A 64 -10.00 11.07 17.10
CA TYR A 64 -9.37 9.80 17.44
C TYR A 64 -10.43 8.75 17.90
N SER A 65 -10.60 7.63 17.18
CA SER A 65 -11.29 6.42 17.69
C SER A 65 -10.31 5.26 17.92
N ARG A 66 -10.37 4.61 19.08
CA ARG A 66 -9.58 3.41 19.42
C ARG A 66 -10.36 2.18 18.98
N ALA A 67 -9.80 1.38 18.07
CA ALA A 67 -10.18 -0.01 17.91
C ALA A 67 -8.96 -0.84 18.30
N ARG A 68 -9.16 -1.83 19.16
CA ARG A 68 -8.13 -2.72 19.67
C ARG A 68 -8.59 -4.13 19.31
N GLN A 69 -7.79 -4.91 18.59
CA GLN A 69 -8.03 -6.36 18.56
C GLN A 69 -6.84 -7.21 18.14
N CYS A 70 -6.92 -8.44 18.64
CA CYS A 70 -5.90 -9.46 18.79
C CYS A 70 -5.30 -9.98 17.49
N THR A 71 -4.00 -10.24 17.52
CA THR A 71 -3.28 -11.12 16.60
C THR A 71 -2.41 -12.08 17.44
N ASP A 72 -2.12 -13.26 16.88
CA ASP A 72 -1.39 -14.40 17.49
C ASP A 72 -0.47 -14.08 18.68
N THR A 73 -0.59 -14.86 19.77
CA THR A 73 0.19 -14.68 21.01
C THR A 73 1.69 -14.61 20.78
N GLN A 74 2.21 -15.37 19.81
CA GLN A 74 3.63 -15.36 19.44
C GLN A 74 4.04 -14.06 18.74
N ARG A 75 3.24 -13.60 17.76
CA ARG A 75 3.49 -12.34 17.04
C ARG A 75 3.42 -11.16 17.98
N TRP A 76 2.43 -11.13 18.86
CA TRP A 76 2.31 -10.12 19.90
C TRP A 76 3.55 -10.09 20.80
N GLY A 77 4.05 -11.27 21.21
CA GLY A 77 5.28 -11.39 22.00
C GLY A 77 6.51 -10.80 21.31
N ILE A 78 6.74 -11.17 20.04
CA ILE A 78 7.85 -10.63 19.23
C ILE A 78 7.70 -9.12 19.07
N SER A 79 6.50 -8.63 18.76
CA SER A 79 6.24 -7.19 18.63
C SER A 79 6.56 -6.46 19.93
N LYS A 80 6.18 -6.98 21.09
CA LYS A 80 6.45 -6.35 22.39
C LYS A 80 7.93 -6.39 22.78
N PHE A 81 8.62 -7.46 22.42
CA PHE A 81 10.07 -7.53 22.56
C PHE A 81 10.75 -6.46 21.71
N MET A 82 10.43 -6.38 20.40
CA MET A 82 11.01 -5.39 19.49
C MET A 82 10.66 -3.95 19.92
N GLU A 83 9.43 -3.70 20.34
CA GLU A 83 9.00 -2.40 20.87
C GLU A 83 9.83 -1.99 22.10
N SER A 84 10.07 -2.93 23.02
CA SER A 84 10.90 -2.70 24.21
C SER A 84 12.37 -2.48 23.84
N TYR A 85 12.91 -3.32 22.95
CA TYR A 85 14.29 -3.22 22.47
C TYR A 85 14.57 -1.88 21.79
N LEU A 86 13.69 -1.42 20.90
CA LEU A 86 13.84 -0.13 20.23
C LEU A 86 13.74 1.05 21.20
N LYS A 87 12.83 0.99 22.17
CA LYS A 87 12.73 2.02 23.23
C LYS A 87 13.94 2.06 24.15
N TRP A 88 14.60 0.92 24.34
CA TRP A 88 15.82 0.81 25.14
C TRP A 88 17.06 1.28 24.36
N THR A 89 17.16 0.90 23.08
CA THR A 89 18.34 1.17 22.25
C THR A 89 18.36 2.62 21.75
N LEU A 90 17.20 3.19 21.41
CA LEU A 90 17.10 4.51 20.82
C LEU A 90 16.62 5.55 21.84
N PRO A 91 17.17 6.77 21.86
CA PRO A 91 16.79 7.84 22.79
C PRO A 91 15.44 8.51 22.45
N LEU A 92 14.45 7.73 22.00
CA LEU A 92 13.14 8.23 21.55
C LEU A 92 12.42 9.02 22.64
N LYS A 93 12.55 8.61 23.91
CA LYS A 93 11.95 9.34 25.04
C LYS A 93 12.61 10.69 25.28
N LYS A 94 13.96 10.77 25.17
CA LYS A 94 14.73 12.01 25.36
C LYS A 94 14.26 13.09 24.38
N TYR A 95 13.96 12.70 23.14
CA TYR A 95 13.58 13.62 22.08
C TYR A 95 12.07 13.66 21.78
N GLY A 96 11.23 13.11 22.67
CA GLY A 96 9.77 13.14 22.50
C GLY A 96 9.26 12.39 21.26
N MET A 97 10.02 11.44 20.73
CA MET A 97 9.69 10.64 19.54
C MET A 97 9.05 9.28 19.88
N LEU A 98 8.62 9.07 21.13
CA LEU A 98 7.95 7.83 21.50
C LEU A 98 6.64 7.67 20.69
N PRO A 99 6.51 6.60 19.88
CA PRO A 99 5.29 6.41 19.10
C PRO A 99 4.06 6.23 19.99
N LYS A 100 2.93 6.81 19.57
CA LYS A 100 1.64 6.64 20.24
C LYS A 100 1.01 5.26 19.97
N PHE A 101 1.43 4.59 18.90
CA PHE A 101 0.92 3.29 18.47
C PHE A 101 1.92 2.17 18.76
N SER A 102 1.43 0.95 18.76
CA SER A 102 2.26 -0.24 18.98
C SER A 102 3.15 -0.53 17.78
N PHE A 103 4.26 -1.24 18.03
CA PHE A 103 5.15 -1.67 16.95
C PHE A 103 4.43 -2.53 15.90
N ASP A 104 3.50 -3.40 16.34
CA ASP A 104 2.70 -4.24 15.44
C ASP A 104 1.82 -3.42 14.49
N GLU A 105 1.16 -2.38 14.98
CA GLU A 105 0.35 -1.48 14.14
C GLU A 105 1.22 -0.77 13.10
N HIS A 106 2.41 -0.32 13.49
CA HIS A 106 3.36 0.32 12.58
C HIS A 106 3.91 -0.64 11.52
N MET A 107 4.29 -1.88 11.90
CA MET A 107 4.66 -2.94 10.95
C MET A 107 3.51 -3.23 9.98
N SER A 108 2.29 -3.34 10.51
CA SER A 108 1.09 -3.69 9.74
C SER A 108 0.71 -2.67 8.70
N SER A 109 1.02 -1.41 8.94
CA SER A 109 0.68 -0.28 8.09
C SER A 109 1.85 0.22 7.24
N CYS A 110 2.96 -0.54 7.20
CA CYS A 110 4.19 -0.15 6.52
C CYS A 110 4.69 1.25 6.99
N GLN A 111 4.44 1.61 8.25
CA GLN A 111 4.80 2.91 8.84
C GLN A 111 6.10 2.84 9.67
N ILE A 112 6.97 1.88 9.36
CA ILE A 112 8.30 1.78 9.96
C ILE A 112 9.31 2.33 8.97
N ALA A 113 10.05 3.33 9.43
CA ALA A 113 11.11 3.95 8.67
C ALA A 113 12.47 3.45 9.16
N MET A 114 13.42 3.40 8.23
CA MET A 114 14.82 3.23 8.58
C MET A 114 15.35 4.54 9.13
N LEU A 115 16.05 4.46 10.27
CA LEU A 115 16.73 5.61 10.83
C LEU A 115 18.01 5.88 10.02
N PRO A 116 18.23 7.10 9.50
CA PRO A 116 19.50 7.45 8.86
C PRO A 116 20.67 7.31 9.84
N GLU A 117 21.85 6.99 9.31
CA GLU A 117 23.09 7.01 10.09
C GLU A 117 23.30 8.40 10.71
N ASN A 118 23.80 8.42 11.95
CA ASN A 118 24.11 9.63 12.72
C ASN A 118 22.91 10.58 12.93
N PHE A 119 21.66 10.11 12.77
CA PHE A 119 20.48 10.94 12.98
C PHE A 119 20.47 11.56 14.39
N PHE A 120 20.70 10.76 15.44
CA PHE A 120 20.69 11.27 16.81
C PHE A 120 21.90 12.15 17.14
N ASP A 121 23.04 11.92 16.50
CA ASP A 121 24.21 12.80 16.64
C ASP A 121 23.87 14.19 16.11
N LYS A 122 23.20 14.28 14.95
CA LYS A 122 22.71 15.55 14.39
C LYS A 122 21.66 16.23 15.25
N VAL A 123 20.84 15.45 15.97
CA VAL A 123 19.89 16.01 16.95
C VAL A 123 20.63 16.54 18.18
N GLU A 124 21.66 15.84 18.67
CA GLU A 124 22.46 16.26 19.82
C GLU A 124 23.35 17.48 19.52
N GLU A 125 23.91 17.55 18.31
CA GLU A 125 24.64 18.71 17.79
C GLU A 125 23.74 19.95 17.56
N GLY A 126 22.41 19.79 17.61
CA GLY A 126 21.45 20.87 17.34
C GLY A 126 21.22 21.17 15.86
N SER A 127 21.79 20.37 14.95
CA SER A 127 21.53 20.48 13.50
C SER A 127 20.11 20.06 13.13
N ILE A 128 19.50 19.17 13.91
CA ILE A 128 18.10 18.77 13.77
C ILE A 128 17.37 19.10 15.07
N ILE A 129 16.39 20.01 14.99
CA ILE A 129 15.55 20.37 16.13
C ILE A 129 14.19 19.71 15.94
N ILE A 130 13.85 18.77 16.81
CA ILE A 130 12.58 18.05 16.77
C ILE A 130 11.52 18.86 17.53
N LYS A 131 10.44 19.22 16.82
CA LYS A 131 9.29 19.90 17.40
C LYS A 131 8.02 19.08 17.19
N ASN A 132 7.36 18.72 18.29
CA ASN A 132 6.07 18.05 18.28
C ASN A 132 4.97 19.10 18.43
N SER A 133 4.20 19.35 17.37
CA SER A 133 3.04 20.23 17.42
C SER A 133 1.85 19.61 16.69
N GLN A 134 0.62 19.99 17.08
CA GLN A 134 -0.60 19.54 16.39
C GLN A 134 -0.91 20.38 15.16
N SER A 135 -0.45 21.64 15.13
CA SER A 135 -0.72 22.56 14.03
C SER A 135 0.38 23.62 13.91
N PHE A 136 0.49 24.21 12.72
CA PHE A 136 1.33 25.37 12.45
C PHE A 136 0.66 26.25 11.40
N ARG A 137 1.08 27.51 11.32
CA ARG A 137 0.60 28.49 10.33
C ARG A 137 1.79 29.20 9.71
N PHE A 138 1.61 29.67 8.48
CA PHE A 138 2.61 30.52 7.82
C PHE A 138 2.46 31.97 8.28
N CYS A 139 3.60 32.63 8.46
CA CYS A 139 3.69 34.09 8.56
C CYS A 139 4.75 34.60 7.59
N ARG A 140 4.96 35.92 7.56
CA ARG A 140 5.90 36.53 6.62
C ARG A 140 7.35 36.11 6.88
N GLU A 141 7.68 35.86 8.14
CA GLU A 141 9.00 35.53 8.64
C GLU A 141 9.28 34.01 8.65
N GLY A 142 8.24 33.17 8.50
CA GLY A 142 8.38 31.71 8.54
C GLY A 142 7.13 31.02 9.07
N LEU A 143 7.28 30.27 10.19
CA LEU A 143 6.24 29.42 10.74
C LEU A 143 5.85 29.82 12.17
N ILE A 144 4.55 29.99 12.42
CA ILE A 144 3.99 30.06 13.77
C ILE A 144 3.58 28.65 14.17
N ILE A 145 4.34 28.04 15.08
CA ILE A 145 4.06 26.71 15.63
C ILE A 145 3.17 26.85 16.87
N GLU A 146 2.09 26.07 16.95
CA GLU A 146 1.21 26.11 18.11
C GLU A 146 1.97 25.75 19.40
N GLY A 147 1.82 26.60 20.42
CA GLY A 147 2.52 26.49 21.70
C GLY A 147 3.82 27.29 21.80
N GLU A 148 4.29 27.90 20.70
CA GLU A 148 5.47 28.76 20.70
C GLU A 148 5.10 30.24 20.73
N ALA A 149 5.83 31.01 21.54
CA ALA A 149 5.56 32.43 21.73
C ALA A 149 6.02 33.30 20.54
N GLN A 150 6.98 32.82 19.75
CA GLN A 150 7.59 33.55 18.65
C GLN A 150 7.55 32.72 17.37
N PRO A 151 7.41 33.36 16.19
CA PRO A 151 7.57 32.68 14.92
C PRO A 151 8.96 32.05 14.78
N LEU A 152 9.01 30.86 14.18
CA LEU A 152 10.22 30.22 13.75
C LEU A 152 10.61 30.78 12.38
N GLU A 153 11.72 31.51 12.32
CA GLU A 153 12.28 32.00 11.06
C GLU A 153 12.61 30.80 10.15
N THR A 154 12.13 30.82 8.91
CA THR A 154 12.23 29.65 8.02
C THR A 154 12.26 30.06 6.56
N ASP A 155 13.33 29.70 5.85
CA ASP A 155 13.49 29.98 4.42
C ASP A 155 12.75 28.96 3.53
N ILE A 156 12.76 27.68 3.92
CA ILE A 156 12.24 26.58 3.12
C ILE A 156 11.39 25.65 4.00
N VAL A 157 10.20 25.32 3.51
CA VAL A 157 9.31 24.33 4.12
C VAL A 157 9.15 23.14 3.18
N ILE A 158 9.49 21.94 3.66
CA ILE A 158 9.38 20.68 2.91
C ILE A 158 8.25 19.84 3.51
N PHE A 159 7.18 19.63 2.73
CA PHE A 159 6.07 18.77 3.13
C PHE A 159 6.39 17.29 2.87
N ALA A 160 6.93 16.61 3.88
CA ALA A 160 7.15 15.15 3.87
C ALA A 160 5.90 14.36 4.30
N THR A 161 4.71 14.77 3.86
CA THR A 161 3.39 14.31 4.34
C THR A 161 2.76 13.17 3.52
N GLY A 162 3.52 12.61 2.57
CA GLY A 162 3.12 11.49 1.73
C GLY A 162 2.27 11.88 0.51
N PHE A 163 1.49 10.93 -0.02
CA PHE A 163 0.74 11.08 -1.27
C PHE A 163 -0.71 10.58 -1.16
N LYS A 164 -1.58 11.08 -2.04
CA LYS A 164 -2.98 10.70 -2.19
C LYS A 164 -3.15 9.66 -3.31
N GLY A 165 -2.63 8.45 -3.09
CA GLY A 165 -2.61 7.40 -4.12
C GLY A 165 -3.99 7.01 -4.70
N TYR A 166 -5.05 7.05 -3.88
CA TYR A 166 -6.43 6.76 -4.36
C TYR A 166 -6.92 7.81 -5.34
N GLU A 167 -6.71 9.09 -5.03
CA GLU A 167 -7.09 10.18 -5.90
C GLU A 167 -6.32 10.09 -7.21
N LYS A 168 -5.01 9.81 -7.15
CA LYS A 168 -4.20 9.55 -8.34
C LYS A 168 -4.81 8.44 -9.19
N LEU A 169 -5.08 7.27 -8.61
CA LEU A 169 -5.60 6.12 -9.36
C LEU A 169 -6.98 6.39 -9.95
N ALA A 170 -7.89 6.99 -9.16
CA ALA A 170 -9.23 7.30 -9.64
C ALA A 170 -9.19 8.33 -10.79
N ASN A 171 -8.36 9.36 -10.67
CA ASN A 171 -8.27 10.44 -11.66
C ASN A 171 -7.62 10.01 -12.99
N ILE A 172 -7.05 8.80 -13.08
CA ILE A 172 -6.62 8.22 -14.37
C ILE A 172 -7.83 7.90 -15.26
N PHE A 173 -8.98 7.58 -14.67
CA PHE A 173 -10.18 7.18 -15.41
C PHE A 173 -11.07 8.39 -15.72
N GLU A 174 -11.43 8.58 -16.99
CA GLU A 174 -12.43 9.57 -17.41
C GLU A 174 -13.86 9.15 -16.99
N SER A 175 -14.13 7.85 -16.94
CA SER A 175 -15.43 7.28 -16.56
C SER A 175 -15.73 7.45 -15.08
N SER A 176 -16.79 8.21 -14.76
CA SER A 176 -17.29 8.34 -13.38
C SER A 176 -17.65 6.99 -12.75
N VAL A 177 -18.17 6.04 -13.54
CA VAL A 177 -18.50 4.68 -13.07
C VAL A 177 -17.26 3.95 -12.56
N PHE A 178 -16.13 4.03 -13.28
CA PHE A 178 -14.88 3.43 -12.83
C PHE A 178 -14.27 4.18 -11.66
N GLN A 179 -14.36 5.51 -11.65
CA GLN A 179 -13.97 6.30 -10.47
C GLN A 179 -14.77 5.87 -9.24
N ASP A 180 -16.08 5.69 -9.35
CA ASP A 180 -16.95 5.30 -8.25
C ASP A 180 -16.67 3.87 -7.77
N CYS A 181 -16.40 2.93 -8.69
CA CYS A 181 -15.94 1.59 -8.33
C CYS A 181 -14.70 1.63 -7.42
N LEU A 182 -13.74 2.49 -7.74
CA LEU A 182 -12.50 2.66 -6.98
C LEU A 182 -12.70 3.46 -5.68
N LYS A 183 -13.63 4.43 -5.66
CA LYS A 183 -13.94 5.29 -4.51
C LYS A 183 -14.87 4.64 -3.48
N ALA A 184 -15.69 3.68 -3.90
CA ALA A 184 -16.75 3.10 -3.06
C ALA A 184 -16.23 2.42 -1.78
N THR A 185 -14.97 1.97 -1.75
CA THR A 185 -14.39 1.27 -0.61
C THR A 185 -12.91 1.61 -0.41
N ALA A 186 -12.56 2.08 0.79
CA ALA A 186 -11.18 2.12 1.28
C ALA A 186 -11.00 1.00 2.34
N PRO A 187 -9.98 0.13 2.24
CA PRO A 187 -8.96 0.08 1.19
C PRO A 187 -9.50 -0.38 -0.16
N LEU A 188 -8.72 -0.18 -1.23
CA LEU A 188 -9.03 -0.59 -2.60
C LEU A 188 -9.18 -2.12 -2.65
N LEU A 189 -10.38 -2.57 -3.03
CA LEU A 189 -10.72 -3.99 -3.05
C LEU A 189 -10.31 -4.61 -4.38
N LEU A 190 -9.09 -5.16 -4.41
CA LEU A 190 -8.56 -5.90 -5.56
C LEU A 190 -8.51 -7.40 -5.25
N TYR A 191 -9.09 -8.20 -6.14
CA TYR A 191 -8.90 -9.66 -6.14
C TYR A 191 -7.44 -9.98 -6.40
N ARG A 192 -6.86 -10.84 -5.54
CA ARG A 192 -5.41 -11.13 -5.48
C ARG A 192 -4.52 -9.89 -5.44
N GLN A 193 -5.04 -8.72 -5.09
CA GLN A 193 -4.30 -7.45 -5.13
C GLN A 193 -3.78 -7.08 -6.53
N ILE A 194 -4.46 -7.58 -7.58
CA ILE A 194 -4.11 -7.40 -9.00
C ILE A 194 -5.32 -6.92 -9.81
N LEU A 195 -6.47 -7.58 -9.70
CA LEU A 195 -7.65 -7.30 -10.55
C LEU A 195 -8.77 -6.61 -9.77
N HIS A 196 -9.42 -5.63 -10.39
CA HIS A 196 -10.66 -5.08 -9.84
C HIS A 196 -11.86 -5.96 -10.27
N PRO A 197 -12.68 -6.50 -9.36
CA PRO A 197 -13.76 -7.44 -9.73
C PRO A 197 -14.80 -6.88 -10.72
N ARG A 198 -14.98 -5.56 -10.74
CA ARG A 198 -15.97 -4.88 -11.61
C ARG A 198 -15.38 -4.07 -12.76
N ILE A 199 -14.06 -3.94 -12.85
CA ILE A 199 -13.42 -3.26 -13.98
C ILE A 199 -12.69 -4.34 -14.79
N PRO A 200 -13.29 -4.83 -15.89
CA PRO A 200 -12.71 -5.90 -16.68
C PRO A 200 -11.52 -5.42 -17.51
N GLN A 201 -10.71 -6.36 -17.98
CA GLN A 201 -9.58 -6.09 -18.90
C GLN A 201 -8.57 -5.08 -18.35
N LEU A 202 -8.45 -4.99 -17.02
CA LEU A 202 -7.56 -4.10 -16.30
C LEU A 202 -6.88 -4.85 -15.17
N ALA A 203 -5.55 -4.75 -15.11
CA ALA A 203 -4.76 -5.16 -13.96
C ALA A 203 -4.03 -3.96 -13.35
N ILE A 204 -3.88 -3.98 -12.03
CA ILE A 204 -3.18 -2.94 -11.27
C ILE A 204 -2.10 -3.64 -10.43
N ILE A 205 -0.84 -3.38 -10.76
CA ILE A 205 0.33 -3.94 -10.06
C ILE A 205 1.10 -2.81 -9.39
N GLY A 206 1.57 -3.06 -8.16
CA GLY A 206 2.34 -2.10 -7.36
C GLY A 206 1.52 -1.17 -6.47
N TYR A 207 0.18 -1.16 -6.57
CA TYR A 207 -0.65 -0.23 -5.79
C TYR A 207 -0.62 -0.52 -4.30
N ASN A 208 -0.80 -1.79 -3.89
CA ASN A 208 -0.73 -2.21 -2.50
C ASN A 208 0.72 -2.53 -2.09
N GLU A 209 1.15 -2.01 -0.94
CA GLU A 209 2.54 -2.05 -0.48
C GLU A 209 2.95 -3.36 0.18
N SER A 210 4.26 -3.60 0.18
CA SER A 210 4.94 -4.54 1.07
C SER A 210 6.38 -4.10 1.32
N PHE A 211 7.00 -4.56 2.40
CA PHE A 211 8.44 -4.40 2.63
C PHE A 211 9.30 -5.00 1.50
N SER A 212 8.76 -5.95 0.73
CA SER A 212 9.41 -6.52 -0.48
C SER A 212 8.58 -6.24 -1.73
N THR A 213 8.33 -4.96 -2.03
CA THR A 213 7.47 -4.54 -3.14
C THR A 213 7.96 -5.08 -4.50
N LEU A 214 9.28 -5.16 -4.72
CA LEU A 214 9.84 -5.67 -5.97
C LEU A 214 9.50 -7.16 -6.18
N GLY A 215 9.85 -8.03 -5.23
CA GLY A 215 9.58 -9.47 -5.33
C GLY A 215 8.09 -9.80 -5.41
N ASN A 216 7.24 -9.02 -4.72
CA ASN A 216 5.80 -9.20 -4.84
C ASN A 216 5.26 -8.74 -6.20
N SER A 217 5.83 -7.68 -6.78
CA SER A 217 5.42 -7.21 -8.11
C SER A 217 5.81 -8.22 -9.18
N GLU A 218 6.96 -8.87 -9.04
CA GLU A 218 7.39 -9.99 -9.89
C GLU A 218 6.41 -11.15 -9.80
N LEU A 219 6.08 -11.63 -8.60
CA LEU A 219 5.14 -12.75 -8.43
C LEU A 219 3.72 -12.41 -8.91
N LYS A 220 3.26 -11.17 -8.70
CA LYS A 220 1.99 -10.66 -9.26
C LYS A 220 2.01 -10.63 -10.79
N SER A 221 3.15 -10.27 -11.39
CA SER A 221 3.31 -10.24 -12.84
C SER A 221 3.30 -11.65 -13.42
N LEU A 222 3.95 -12.62 -12.76
CA LEU A 222 3.88 -14.04 -13.13
C LEU A 222 2.46 -14.58 -13.05
N TRP A 223 1.74 -14.28 -11.96
CA TRP A 223 0.34 -14.67 -11.82
C TRP A 223 -0.51 -14.06 -12.93
N LEU A 224 -0.33 -12.77 -13.22
CA LEU A 224 -1.06 -12.10 -14.29
C LEU A 224 -0.74 -12.71 -15.66
N ALA A 225 0.52 -13.02 -15.95
CA ALA A 225 0.93 -13.67 -17.20
C ALA A 225 0.24 -15.02 -17.38
N ASN A 226 0.22 -15.87 -16.34
CA ASN A 226 -0.50 -17.15 -16.39
C ASN A 226 -2.01 -16.96 -16.64
N PHE A 227 -2.61 -15.89 -16.11
CA PHE A 227 -4.02 -15.57 -16.41
C PHE A 227 -4.22 -15.10 -17.85
N LEU A 228 -3.33 -14.24 -18.36
CA LEU A 228 -3.38 -13.76 -19.75
C LEU A 228 -3.18 -14.91 -20.75
N ASP A 229 -2.34 -15.88 -20.43
CA ASP A 229 -2.10 -17.10 -21.24
C ASP A 229 -3.26 -18.12 -21.14
N GLY A 230 -4.25 -17.88 -20.28
CA GLY A 230 -5.39 -18.77 -20.09
C GLY A 230 -5.11 -20.00 -19.22
N ASN A 231 -3.95 -20.05 -18.55
CA ASN A 231 -3.56 -21.09 -17.60
C ASN A 231 -4.24 -20.94 -16.24
N LEU A 232 -4.88 -19.79 -15.97
CA LEU A 232 -5.66 -19.54 -14.75
C LEU A 232 -7.12 -19.27 -15.09
N GLU A 233 -8.01 -19.84 -14.27
CA GLU A 233 -9.44 -19.54 -14.31
C GLU A 233 -9.82 -18.67 -13.12
N LEU A 234 -10.54 -17.58 -13.40
CA LEU A 234 -11.05 -16.72 -12.34
C LEU A 234 -12.33 -17.30 -11.75
N PRO A 235 -12.54 -17.18 -10.43
CA PRO A 235 -13.85 -17.44 -9.85
C PRO A 235 -14.87 -16.38 -10.32
N CYS A 236 -16.16 -16.63 -10.06
CA CYS A 236 -17.19 -15.65 -10.37
C CYS A 236 -16.98 -14.32 -9.61
N VAL A 237 -17.47 -13.22 -10.18
CA VAL A 237 -17.26 -11.85 -9.68
C VAL A 237 -17.69 -11.71 -8.22
N LYS A 238 -18.82 -12.34 -7.83
CA LYS A 238 -19.29 -12.33 -6.43
C LYS A 238 -18.28 -12.95 -5.46
N SER A 239 -17.59 -14.00 -5.87
CA SER A 239 -16.54 -14.65 -5.07
C SER A 239 -15.28 -13.79 -5.00
N MET A 240 -14.90 -13.16 -6.12
CA MET A 240 -13.79 -12.19 -6.16
C MET A 240 -14.04 -11.03 -5.20
N GLU A 241 -15.25 -10.45 -5.21
CA GLU A 241 -15.64 -9.34 -4.32
C GLU A 241 -15.66 -9.77 -2.85
N LYS A 242 -16.19 -10.96 -2.55
CA LYS A 242 -16.21 -11.50 -1.20
C LYS A 242 -14.80 -11.64 -0.65
N GLU A 243 -13.88 -12.20 -1.43
CA GLU A 243 -12.49 -12.36 -1.01
C GLU A 243 -11.78 -11.02 -0.85
N ALA A 244 -11.91 -10.12 -1.84
CA ALA A 244 -11.33 -8.79 -1.77
C ALA A 244 -11.82 -8.03 -0.52
N LYS A 245 -13.12 -8.14 -0.20
CA LYS A 245 -13.71 -7.57 1.01
C LYS A 245 -13.17 -8.23 2.29
N MET A 246 -13.09 -9.56 2.34
CA MET A 246 -12.52 -10.27 3.49
C MET A 246 -11.09 -9.78 3.78
N TRP A 247 -10.30 -9.58 2.73
CA TRP A 247 -8.96 -9.04 2.87
C TRP A 247 -8.95 -7.57 3.32
N GLY A 248 -9.78 -6.73 2.71
CA GLY A 248 -9.91 -5.32 3.10
C GLY A 248 -10.37 -5.15 4.55
N ASP A 249 -11.27 -6.01 5.04
CA ASP A 249 -11.73 -6.04 6.42
C ASP A 249 -10.61 -6.50 7.37
N HIS A 250 -9.82 -7.51 6.99
CA HIS A 250 -8.64 -7.91 7.77
C HIS A 250 -7.63 -6.77 7.87
N ILE A 251 -7.31 -6.10 6.76
CA ILE A 251 -6.40 -4.93 6.76
C ILE A 251 -6.92 -3.83 7.68
N LYS A 252 -8.22 -3.50 7.63
CA LYS A 252 -8.83 -2.53 8.54
C LYS A 252 -8.66 -2.91 10.00
N GLN A 253 -8.84 -4.20 10.33
CA GLN A 253 -8.68 -4.69 11.68
C GLN A 253 -7.25 -4.56 12.18
N VAL A 254 -6.24 -4.92 11.36
CA VAL A 254 -4.83 -4.94 11.79
C VAL A 254 -4.11 -3.58 11.71
N THR A 255 -4.53 -2.70 10.80
CA THR A 255 -3.89 -1.38 10.60
C THR A 255 -4.59 -0.23 11.32
N GLY A 256 -5.76 -0.50 11.92
CA GLY A 256 -6.56 0.50 12.61
C GLY A 256 -6.86 1.70 11.70
N ARG A 257 -6.27 2.85 12.02
CA ARG A 257 -6.54 4.11 11.30
C ARG A 257 -5.71 4.31 10.06
N TYR A 258 -4.66 3.52 9.87
CA TYR A 258 -3.87 3.52 8.65
C TYR A 258 -4.48 2.62 7.58
N PHE A 259 -5.73 2.17 7.72
CA PHE A 259 -6.40 1.27 6.77
C PHE A 259 -6.47 1.79 5.33
N LYS A 260 -6.37 3.12 5.14
CA LYS A 260 -6.26 3.72 3.81
C LYS A 260 -4.91 3.40 3.15
N ARG A 261 -3.92 2.87 3.87
CA ARG A 261 -2.61 2.40 3.38
C ARG A 261 -2.57 0.88 3.52
N ALA A 262 -3.15 0.18 2.55
CA ALA A 262 -3.17 -1.27 2.56
C ALA A 262 -1.75 -1.80 2.33
N CYS A 263 -1.23 -2.51 3.33
CA CYS A 263 0.11 -3.08 3.34
C CYS A 263 -0.02 -4.59 3.56
N ILE A 264 0.47 -5.39 2.61
CA ILE A 264 0.38 -6.86 2.67
C ILE A 264 1.53 -7.48 3.49
N SER A 265 2.46 -6.68 4.02
CA SER A 265 3.68 -7.13 4.68
C SER A 265 3.48 -8.21 5.75
N ASN A 266 2.45 -8.11 6.57
CA ASN A 266 2.18 -9.10 7.61
C ASN A 266 1.66 -10.44 7.09
N ALA A 267 1.01 -10.41 5.94
CA ALA A 267 0.41 -11.58 5.31
C ALA A 267 1.21 -11.99 4.06
N ASN A 268 2.46 -11.54 3.93
CA ASN A 268 3.22 -11.64 2.69
C ASN A 268 3.46 -13.09 2.26
N ILE A 269 3.83 -13.95 3.21
CA ILE A 269 4.05 -15.39 2.96
C ILE A 269 2.73 -16.03 2.51
N TRP A 270 1.67 -15.87 3.32
CA TRP A 270 0.35 -16.40 2.99
C TRP A 270 -0.17 -15.91 1.64
N TYR A 271 0.05 -14.63 1.32
CA TYR A 271 -0.34 -14.03 0.06
C TYR A 271 0.41 -14.66 -1.11
N ASN A 272 1.73 -14.79 -1.01
CA ASN A 272 2.56 -15.44 -2.03
C ASN A 272 2.19 -16.91 -2.21
N ASP A 273 1.84 -17.62 -1.12
CA ASP A 273 1.35 -18.99 -1.18
C ASP A 273 0.06 -19.11 -1.99
N GLN A 274 -0.87 -18.14 -1.87
CA GLN A 274 -2.10 -18.14 -2.67
C GLN A 274 -1.77 -18.00 -4.16
N LEU A 275 -0.89 -17.06 -4.53
CA LEU A 275 -0.49 -16.89 -5.93
C LEU A 275 0.19 -18.15 -6.49
N CYS A 276 1.07 -18.79 -5.70
CA CYS A 276 1.70 -20.04 -6.08
C CYS A 276 0.67 -21.15 -6.31
N LYS A 277 -0.29 -21.31 -5.38
CA LYS A 277 -1.36 -22.32 -5.50
C LYS A 277 -2.22 -22.09 -6.73
N ASP A 278 -2.60 -20.85 -7.01
CA ASP A 278 -3.39 -20.52 -8.20
C ASP A 278 -2.65 -20.97 -9.46
N MET A 279 -1.35 -20.68 -9.56
CA MET A 279 -0.48 -21.08 -10.67
C MET A 279 -0.06 -22.56 -10.67
N GLY A 280 -0.56 -23.38 -9.72
CA GLY A 280 -0.21 -24.80 -9.62
C GLY A 280 1.21 -25.09 -9.10
N TYR A 281 1.89 -24.10 -8.51
CA TYR A 281 3.20 -24.27 -7.90
C TYR A 281 3.09 -24.67 -6.43
N ASN A 282 4.13 -25.35 -5.91
CA ASN A 282 4.25 -25.61 -4.48
C ASN A 282 4.44 -24.29 -3.72
N PRO A 283 3.54 -23.91 -2.80
CA PRO A 283 3.67 -22.68 -2.01
C PRO A 283 4.85 -22.75 -1.02
N ARG A 284 5.19 -23.95 -0.51
CA ARG A 284 6.32 -24.10 0.41
C ARG A 284 7.62 -24.01 -0.36
N ARG A 285 8.39 -22.96 -0.12
CA ARG A 285 9.62 -22.68 -0.87
C ARG A 285 10.89 -23.13 -0.14
N LYS A 286 10.78 -23.58 1.11
CA LYS A 286 11.89 -24.11 1.89
C LYS A 286 11.85 -25.63 1.95
N ASN A 287 13.03 -26.24 1.87
CA ASN A 287 13.19 -27.68 2.01
C ASN A 287 13.11 -28.11 3.48
N GLY A 288 12.03 -28.80 3.83
CA GLY A 288 11.80 -29.38 5.16
C GLY A 288 11.01 -28.49 6.11
N PHE A 289 10.20 -29.12 6.97
CA PHE A 289 9.23 -28.45 7.85
C PHE A 289 9.85 -27.40 8.78
N LEU A 290 10.99 -27.71 9.42
CA LEU A 290 11.64 -26.78 10.35
C LEU A 290 12.20 -25.55 9.64
N ARG A 291 12.77 -25.71 8.44
CA ARG A 291 13.27 -24.58 7.66
C ARG A 291 12.13 -23.66 7.22
N ASP A 292 11.01 -24.25 6.84
CA ASP A 292 9.80 -23.54 6.44
C ASP A 292 9.21 -22.68 7.56
N LEU A 293 9.32 -23.15 8.81
CA LEU A 293 8.78 -22.45 9.98
C LEU A 293 9.70 -21.34 10.51
N PHE A 294 11.02 -21.53 10.44
CA PHE A 294 11.98 -20.67 11.14
C PHE A 294 12.89 -19.82 10.24
N ILE A 295 13.05 -20.17 8.96
CA ILE A 295 13.89 -19.40 8.03
C ILE A 295 13.01 -18.40 7.29
N PRO A 296 13.38 -17.10 7.26
CA PRO A 296 12.62 -16.12 6.50
C PRO A 296 12.61 -16.45 5.01
N TYR A 297 11.45 -16.21 4.40
CA TYR A 297 11.30 -16.26 2.96
C TYR A 297 11.94 -15.02 2.32
N ALA A 298 12.72 -15.25 1.28
CA ALA A 298 13.42 -14.25 0.49
C ALA A 298 12.96 -14.32 -0.97
N PRO A 299 13.12 -13.23 -1.76
CA PRO A 299 12.79 -13.24 -3.19
C PRO A 299 13.47 -14.39 -3.95
N THR A 300 14.70 -14.77 -3.57
CA THR A 300 15.45 -15.87 -4.20
C THR A 300 14.78 -17.23 -4.06
N ASP A 301 13.88 -17.43 -3.08
CA ASP A 301 13.14 -18.68 -2.91
C ASP A 301 12.05 -18.89 -3.99
N TYR A 302 11.78 -17.86 -4.78
CA TYR A 302 10.81 -17.88 -5.88
C TYR A 302 11.47 -17.82 -7.27
N ALA A 303 12.81 -17.86 -7.33
CA ALA A 303 13.57 -17.66 -8.58
C ALA A 303 13.30 -18.73 -9.65
N ASP A 304 12.95 -19.95 -9.26
CA ASP A 304 12.60 -21.05 -10.17
C ASP A 304 11.22 -20.88 -10.85
N LEU A 305 10.42 -19.90 -10.40
CA LEU A 305 9.13 -19.59 -11.03
C LEU A 305 9.28 -18.80 -12.34
N THR A 306 10.41 -18.12 -12.55
CA THR A 306 10.68 -17.32 -13.75
C THR A 306 11.45 -18.07 -14.83
N THR A 307 12.04 -19.22 -14.52
CA THR A 307 12.95 -19.97 -15.42
C THR A 307 12.27 -21.02 -16.30
N LYS A 308 11.14 -20.70 -16.94
CA LYS A 308 10.52 -21.57 -17.95
C LYS A 308 10.58 -20.97 -19.35
#